data_AF-A0A0G4H9J8-F1
#
_entry.id   AF-A0A0G4H9J8-F1
#
_cell.length_a   1.000
_cell.length_b   1.000
_cell.length_c   1.000
_cell.angle_alpha   90.00
_cell.angle_beta   90.00
_cell.angle_gamma   90.00
#
_symmetry.space_group_name_H-M   'P 1'
#
loop_
_entity.id
_entity.type
_entity.pdbx_description
1 polymer ?
#
loop_
_entity_poly.entity_id
_entity_poly.type
_entity_poly.pdbx_seq_one_letter_code
_entity_poly.pdbx_strand_id
1 'polypeptide(L)'
;MMHLQSDRAIVSCKSPDGQNERKLGLVGLLTNDPVLYSGGAPFGGASIECPWDTLELYKKKLEEEDGVDLVLPLCHLYEFQDERTCRDFDFPLILSGHDHHVVNRDWHGTRLVKPGCDARKAAVIDICWRDAQCPQPEIKLEIVDVCSFAPNAEVQKVVDESSLVLKSLRDTQLTAIPDRFRPLSSVGARSGPVSVGTFLCTELLEGAARYSPELCLLAGGNMRGGMEYEEAEVFTLETLQSEIHSHVNLAVVRLPGWLISSAMRESRKEMGSVWCLLQCDEGVQVGDDGSVVGIKGERLEKEREYSVLCVPSELDAVSGPPSLASFFSKEENKERLQIRDDFHMNAQVLLLKLWASRVWNEIWMRLDADHDGTLSPEDLGAIDRDGDFRVSAEEVLRFMSDKMGFKTCPEHRDNVQRRRETADPELEPPKKEACCWRLRHLGVRGIRLFSPMLAKNALHATLINFLKIASEYVDISTDIAAGIFFLRAKTDLPYNVHLAGCYGVVAFAVLDMLPLAGKYAFPANMLSQSAILWIYGVSAFCEVVILVASIVLTVGFWNYLSEDTGGKVFVILDVTSTAFGILIAFATMIVNGIDRKLQAALQQWKVVLKDTNGNMGLRVALLGAHALRDGKQY
;
A
#
# COMPACT_ATOMS: atom_id res chain seq x y z
N MET A 1 26.28 4.65 1.12
CA MET A 1 24.85 5.04 1.12
C MET A 1 24.69 6.16 0.11
N MET A 2 23.66 6.09 -0.74
CA MET A 2 23.42 7.05 -1.82
C MET A 2 23.21 8.48 -1.26
N HIS A 3 24.15 9.38 -1.53
CA HIS A 3 24.04 10.83 -1.33
C HIS A 3 23.08 11.50 -2.36
N LEU A 4 21.96 10.86 -2.69
CA LEU A 4 21.05 11.32 -3.75
C LEU A 4 19.88 12.19 -3.24
N GLN A 5 19.71 12.33 -1.93
CA GLN A 5 18.73 13.25 -1.36
C GLN A 5 19.45 14.44 -0.73
N SER A 6 19.26 15.62 -1.33
CA SER A 6 19.46 16.89 -0.64
C SER A 6 18.22 17.14 0.23
N ASP A 7 18.42 17.42 1.50
CA ASP A 7 17.34 17.60 2.46
C ASP A 7 16.60 18.95 2.30
N ARG A 8 17.25 19.92 1.66
CA ARG A 8 16.72 21.23 1.27
C ARG A 8 17.40 21.77 0.02
N ALA A 9 16.82 22.81 -0.57
CA ALA A 9 17.40 23.54 -1.69
C ALA A 9 17.49 25.04 -1.36
N ILE A 10 18.56 25.69 -1.80
CA ILE A 10 18.73 27.13 -1.67
C ILE A 10 18.85 27.72 -3.07
N VAL A 11 18.02 28.71 -3.36
CA VAL A 11 18.06 29.45 -4.63
C VAL A 11 18.61 30.84 -4.34
N SER A 12 19.68 31.21 -5.05
CA SER A 12 20.26 32.56 -4.98
C SER A 12 19.78 33.40 -6.14
N CYS A 13 19.25 34.58 -5.83
CA CYS A 13 18.74 35.56 -6.80
C CYS A 13 19.61 36.81 -6.72
N LYS A 14 20.11 37.27 -7.87
CA LYS A 14 20.87 38.52 -7.97
C LYS A 14 20.03 39.60 -8.64
N SER A 15 20.15 40.84 -8.18
CA SER A 15 19.56 41.97 -8.87
C SER A 15 20.16 42.11 -10.29
N PRO A 16 19.44 42.71 -11.25
CA PRO A 16 19.95 42.87 -12.62
C PRO A 16 21.29 43.59 -12.73
N ASP A 17 21.58 44.50 -11.79
CA ASP A 17 22.85 45.22 -11.68
C ASP A 17 23.94 44.48 -10.89
N GLY A 18 23.61 43.31 -10.32
CA GLY A 18 24.50 42.47 -9.53
C GLY A 18 24.87 43.02 -8.15
N GLN A 19 24.31 44.16 -7.72
CA GLN A 19 24.67 44.79 -6.44
C GLN A 19 24.04 44.11 -5.23
N ASN A 20 22.93 43.40 -5.42
CA ASN A 20 22.19 42.74 -4.37
C ASN A 20 22.05 41.26 -4.66
N GLU A 21 22.19 40.45 -3.62
CA GLU A 21 21.94 39.02 -3.65
C GLU A 21 20.97 38.67 -2.52
N ARG A 22 20.03 37.77 -2.83
CA ARG A 22 19.07 37.19 -1.90
C ARG A 22 19.09 35.68 -2.00
N LYS A 23 18.87 34.99 -0.90
CA LYS A 23 18.81 33.54 -0.79
C LYS A 23 17.42 33.12 -0.34
N LEU A 24 16.83 32.19 -1.07
CA LEU A 24 15.56 31.57 -0.73
C LEU A 24 15.80 30.11 -0.36
N GLY A 25 15.39 29.71 0.83
CA GLY A 25 15.38 28.32 1.28
C GLY A 25 14.06 27.65 0.93
N LEU A 26 14.12 26.49 0.26
CA LEU A 26 12.94 25.70 -0.10
C LEU A 26 12.86 24.46 0.80
N VAL A 27 11.71 24.24 1.44
CA VAL A 27 11.44 23.07 2.30
C VAL A 27 10.27 22.28 1.75
N GLY A 28 10.51 21.02 1.35
CA GLY A 28 9.45 20.12 0.89
C GLY A 28 8.75 19.41 2.05
N LEU A 29 7.43 19.44 2.09
CA LEU A 29 6.61 18.76 3.09
C LEU A 29 5.56 17.85 2.43
N LEU A 30 5.41 16.65 2.96
CA LEU A 30 4.38 15.69 2.57
C LEU A 30 3.48 15.40 3.77
N THR A 31 2.20 15.15 3.52
CA THR A 31 1.27 14.74 4.60
C THR A 31 1.71 13.41 5.21
N ASN A 32 1.65 13.27 6.53
CA ASN A 32 1.97 12.01 7.20
C ASN A 32 0.75 11.08 7.36
N ASP A 33 -0.31 11.30 6.58
CA ASP A 33 -1.51 10.46 6.58
C ASP A 33 -1.18 9.05 6.06
N PRO A 34 -1.23 8.01 6.92
CA PRO A 34 -0.82 6.66 6.54
C PRO A 34 -1.70 6.05 5.44
N VAL A 35 -2.94 6.53 5.25
CA VAL A 35 -3.86 5.95 4.26
C VAL A 35 -3.46 6.27 2.82
N LEU A 36 -2.62 7.29 2.60
CA LEU A 36 -2.14 7.70 1.28
C LEU A 36 -0.94 6.87 0.80
N TYR A 37 -0.31 6.12 1.69
CA TYR A 37 0.87 5.33 1.39
C TYR A 37 0.51 3.85 1.31
N SER A 38 0.71 3.26 0.13
CA SER A 38 0.38 1.86 -0.15
C SER A 38 0.93 0.91 0.94
N GLY A 39 0.08 0.03 1.47
CA GLY A 39 0.38 -0.90 2.55
C GLY A 39 1.72 -1.63 2.37
N GLY A 40 2.72 -1.20 3.14
CA GLY A 40 4.13 -1.56 3.02
C GLY A 40 4.97 -0.59 3.84
N ALA A 41 6.30 -0.75 3.84
CA ALA A 41 7.15 0.35 4.30
C ALA A 41 7.17 1.41 3.19
N PRO A 42 6.62 2.63 3.41
CA PRO A 42 6.56 3.67 2.38
C PRO A 42 7.95 3.90 1.77
N PHE A 43 7.99 4.32 0.51
CA PHE A 43 9.24 4.72 -0.17
C PHE A 43 10.39 3.70 -0.09
N GLY A 44 10.07 2.40 -0.12
CA GLY A 44 11.08 1.34 -0.07
C GLY A 44 11.74 1.15 1.31
N GLY A 45 11.07 1.55 2.39
CA GLY A 45 11.60 1.45 3.76
C GLY A 45 11.76 2.77 4.49
N ALA A 46 11.55 3.91 3.82
CA ALA A 46 11.70 5.21 4.45
C ALA A 46 10.52 5.50 5.39
N SER A 47 10.81 6.17 6.50
CA SER A 47 9.80 6.74 7.38
C SER A 47 9.27 8.05 6.82
N ILE A 48 7.99 8.32 7.07
CA ILE A 48 7.45 9.67 6.96
C ILE A 48 7.45 10.32 8.35
N GLU A 49 8.11 11.47 8.45
CA GLU A 49 8.22 12.23 9.69
C GLU A 49 6.99 13.14 9.89
N CYS A 50 6.84 13.70 11.09
CA CYS A 50 5.83 14.71 11.36
C CYS A 50 6.14 15.98 10.53
N PRO A 51 5.23 16.46 9.66
CA PRO A 51 5.53 17.57 8.75
C PRO A 51 5.94 18.85 9.49
N TRP A 52 5.33 19.11 10.65
CA TRP A 52 5.59 20.33 11.43
C TRP A 52 6.89 20.27 12.22
N ASP A 53 7.23 19.11 12.81
CA ASP A 53 8.52 18.93 13.50
C ASP A 53 9.68 19.06 12.50
N THR A 54 9.50 18.47 11.30
CA THR A 54 10.46 18.59 10.19
C THR A 54 10.55 20.04 9.70
N LEU A 55 9.42 20.75 9.55
CA LEU A 55 9.41 22.15 9.12
C LEU A 55 10.10 23.08 10.12
N GLU A 56 9.86 22.90 11.42
CA GLU A 56 10.52 23.66 12.48
C GLU A 56 12.05 23.47 12.44
N LEU A 57 12.50 22.22 12.30
CA LEU A 57 13.91 21.89 12.16
C LEU A 57 14.54 22.57 10.94
N TYR A 58 13.91 22.48 9.77
CA TYR A 58 14.50 23.01 8.54
C TYR A 58 14.38 24.52 8.40
N LYS A 59 13.32 25.14 8.90
CA LYS A 59 13.21 26.61 8.98
C LYS A 59 14.40 27.16 9.76
N LYS A 60 14.65 26.60 10.96
CA LYS A 60 15.78 26.99 11.80
C LYS A 60 17.12 26.83 11.10
N LYS A 61 17.37 25.67 10.49
CA LYS A 61 18.63 25.42 9.75
C LYS A 61 18.83 26.41 8.61
N LEU A 62 17.79 26.65 7.80
CA LEU A 62 17.87 27.56 6.67
C LEU A 62 18.13 29.00 7.12
N GLU A 63 17.44 29.47 8.15
CA GLU A 63 17.58 30.84 8.65
C GLU A 63 18.90 31.06 9.41
N GLU A 64 19.26 30.15 10.32
CA GLU A 64 20.40 30.34 11.22
C GLU A 64 21.73 29.83 10.64
N GLU A 65 21.73 28.68 9.97
CA GLU A 65 22.96 28.04 9.48
C GLU A 65 23.28 28.48 8.05
N ASP A 66 22.27 28.49 7.16
CA ASP A 66 22.47 28.82 5.75
C ASP A 66 22.32 30.31 5.44
N GLY A 67 21.73 31.07 6.38
CA GLY A 67 21.51 32.50 6.27
C GLY A 67 20.63 32.87 5.08
N VAL A 68 19.52 32.16 4.88
CA VAL A 68 18.55 32.52 3.85
C VAL A 68 17.72 33.73 4.27
N ASP A 69 17.34 34.56 3.29
CA ASP A 69 16.51 35.75 3.53
C ASP A 69 15.01 35.42 3.60
N LEU A 70 14.61 34.28 3.02
CA LEU A 70 13.22 33.81 3.00
C LEU A 70 13.17 32.28 2.95
N VAL A 71 12.35 31.67 3.79
CA VAL A 71 12.00 30.25 3.70
C VAL A 71 10.63 30.11 3.04
N LEU A 72 10.54 29.27 2.01
CA LEU A 72 9.31 28.94 1.29
C LEU A 72 8.96 27.47 1.47
N PRO A 73 7.88 27.17 2.22
CA PRO A 73 7.33 25.82 2.30
C PRO A 73 6.69 25.41 0.96
N LEU A 74 7.09 24.23 0.47
CA LEU A 74 6.54 23.52 -0.67
C LEU A 74 5.78 22.30 -0.16
N CYS A 75 4.49 22.46 0.06
CA CYS A 75 3.63 21.51 0.76
C CYS A 75 2.85 20.60 -0.21
N HIS A 76 2.63 19.36 0.21
CA HIS A 76 1.61 18.47 -0.32
C HIS A 76 0.77 17.97 0.86
N LEU A 77 -0.03 18.89 1.42
CA LEU A 77 -0.81 18.74 2.65
C LEU A 77 -2.29 19.02 2.37
N TYR A 78 -3.19 18.41 3.14
CA TYR A 78 -4.61 18.80 3.12
C TYR A 78 -4.80 20.25 3.61
N GLU A 79 -5.88 20.91 3.20
CA GLU A 79 -6.16 22.31 3.54
C GLU A 79 -6.15 22.56 5.05
N PHE A 80 -6.74 21.68 5.86
CA PHE A 80 -6.71 21.81 7.33
C PHE A 80 -5.29 21.68 7.91
N GLN A 81 -4.40 20.93 7.25
CA GLN A 81 -3.00 20.82 7.64
C GLN A 81 -2.23 22.08 7.22
N ASP A 82 -2.54 22.68 6.06
CA ASP A 82 -1.99 23.97 5.66
C ASP A 82 -2.44 25.10 6.58
N GLU A 83 -3.70 25.13 7.01
CA GLU A 83 -4.20 26.09 8.00
C GLU A 83 -3.43 25.98 9.32
N ARG A 84 -3.13 24.74 9.75
CA ARG A 84 -2.23 24.52 10.89
C ARG A 84 -0.85 25.10 10.62
N THR A 85 -0.27 24.87 9.45
CA THR A 85 1.04 25.44 9.08
C THR A 85 1.01 26.98 9.10
N CYS A 86 -0.05 27.60 8.59
CA CYS A 86 -0.22 29.06 8.62
C CYS A 86 -0.36 29.61 10.04
N ARG A 87 -0.90 28.83 10.98
CA ARG A 87 -1.08 29.24 12.39
C ARG A 87 0.20 29.05 13.20
N ASP A 88 0.88 27.94 12.99
CA ASP A 88 2.01 27.51 13.83
C ASP A 88 3.33 28.16 13.37
N PHE A 89 3.39 28.74 12.15
CA PHE A 89 4.59 29.33 11.56
C PHE A 89 4.33 30.69 10.91
N ASP A 90 5.38 31.52 10.85
CA ASP A 90 5.36 32.90 10.34
C ASP A 90 5.93 33.02 8.91
N PHE A 91 5.45 32.18 8.00
CA PHE A 91 5.85 32.28 6.58
C PHE A 91 5.01 33.34 5.87
N PRO A 92 5.59 34.21 5.03
CA PRO A 92 4.79 35.16 4.27
C PRO A 92 4.04 34.49 3.09
N LEU A 93 4.47 33.31 2.66
CA LEU A 93 3.90 32.55 1.55
C LEU A 93 4.09 31.04 1.76
N ILE A 94 3.01 30.28 1.54
CA ILE A 94 3.01 28.82 1.50
C ILE A 94 2.49 28.37 0.14
N LEU A 95 3.30 27.57 -0.55
CA LEU A 95 2.92 26.93 -1.81
C LEU A 95 2.51 25.50 -1.50
N SER A 96 1.24 25.18 -1.65
CA SER A 96 0.73 23.86 -1.30
C SER A 96 0.03 23.17 -2.48
N GLY A 97 -0.26 21.89 -2.29
CA GLY A 97 -0.94 21.01 -3.22
C GLY A 97 -1.83 20.03 -2.46
N HIS A 98 -1.85 18.77 -2.90
CA HIS A 98 -2.69 17.69 -2.39
C HIS A 98 -4.18 17.85 -2.65
N ASP A 99 -4.80 18.95 -2.23
CA ASP A 99 -6.19 19.24 -2.61
C ASP A 99 -6.25 19.75 -4.04
N HIS A 100 -7.26 19.29 -4.79
CA HIS A 100 -7.36 19.51 -6.23
C HIS A 100 -8.10 20.80 -6.61
N HIS A 101 -8.65 21.55 -5.63
CA HIS A 101 -9.27 22.84 -5.87
C HIS A 101 -8.29 24.00 -5.73
N VAL A 102 -8.71 25.14 -6.28
CA VAL A 102 -7.92 26.38 -6.22
C VAL A 102 -8.07 27.00 -4.83
N VAL A 103 -6.94 27.29 -4.18
CA VAL A 103 -6.88 28.02 -2.91
C VAL A 103 -6.01 29.26 -3.11
N ASN A 104 -6.54 30.41 -2.69
CA ASN A 104 -5.80 31.68 -2.71
C ASN A 104 -6.30 32.58 -1.59
N ARG A 105 -5.76 32.40 -0.38
CA ARG A 105 -6.28 33.06 0.83
C ARG A 105 -5.14 33.69 1.63
N ASP A 106 -5.45 34.80 2.27
CA ASP A 106 -4.58 35.36 3.31
C ASP A 106 -5.01 34.79 4.66
N TRP A 107 -4.07 34.22 5.39
CA TRP A 107 -4.26 33.67 6.71
C TRP A 107 -3.34 34.38 7.70
N HIS A 108 -3.85 35.45 8.32
CA HIS A 108 -3.13 36.23 9.31
C HIS A 108 -1.75 36.73 8.84
N GLY A 109 -1.64 37.16 7.57
CA GLY A 109 -0.39 37.63 6.97
C GLY A 109 0.42 36.55 6.25
N THR A 110 0.00 35.28 6.31
CA THR A 110 0.54 34.19 5.49
C THR A 110 -0.32 34.02 4.24
N ARG A 111 0.26 34.14 3.05
CA ARG A 111 -0.45 33.85 1.80
C ARG A 111 -0.44 32.34 1.53
N LEU A 112 -1.59 31.66 1.56
CA LEU A 112 -1.72 30.24 1.23
C LEU A 112 -2.24 30.06 -0.20
N VAL A 113 -1.54 29.25 -0.99
CA VAL A 113 -1.78 29.11 -2.43
C VAL A 113 -1.80 27.64 -2.85
N LYS A 114 -2.85 27.26 -3.57
CA LYS A 114 -2.94 26.02 -4.35
C LYS A 114 -3.51 26.34 -5.74
N PRO A 115 -2.81 26.02 -6.83
CA PRO A 115 -3.31 26.31 -8.18
C PRO A 115 -4.38 25.32 -8.68
N GLY A 116 -4.78 24.33 -7.87
CA GLY A 116 -5.67 23.24 -8.28
C GLY A 116 -4.90 22.07 -8.90
N CYS A 117 -5.53 21.33 -9.80
CA CYS A 117 -4.95 20.14 -10.44
C CYS A 117 -4.80 20.24 -11.97
N ASP A 118 -4.08 19.27 -12.53
CA ASP A 118 -3.95 19.02 -13.98
C ASP A 118 -3.39 20.19 -14.79
N ALA A 119 -2.65 21.08 -14.12
CA ALA A 119 -2.10 22.31 -14.69
C ALA A 119 -3.14 23.17 -15.43
N ARG A 120 -4.43 23.11 -15.04
CA ARG A 120 -5.47 23.99 -15.61
C ARG A 120 -5.22 25.45 -15.25
N LYS A 121 -4.65 25.68 -14.07
CA LYS A 121 -4.20 27.01 -13.62
C LYS A 121 -2.75 26.97 -13.17
N ALA A 122 -2.11 28.13 -13.23
CA ALA A 122 -0.78 28.36 -12.71
C ALA A 122 -0.82 29.53 -11.73
N ALA A 123 -0.08 29.43 -10.63
CA ALA A 123 0.18 30.57 -9.75
C ALA A 123 1.43 31.29 -10.25
N VAL A 124 1.27 32.56 -10.64
CA VAL A 124 2.37 33.47 -10.99
C VAL A 124 2.63 34.34 -9.77
N ILE A 125 3.86 34.28 -9.25
CA ILE A 125 4.22 34.88 -7.97
C ILE A 125 5.49 35.71 -8.14
N ASP A 126 5.36 37.01 -7.91
CA ASP A 126 6.48 37.93 -7.86
C ASP A 126 6.87 38.17 -6.40
N ILE A 127 8.12 37.82 -6.05
CA ILE A 127 8.70 38.08 -4.74
C ILE A 127 9.77 39.16 -4.91
N CYS A 128 9.53 40.35 -4.37
CA CYS A 128 10.36 41.52 -4.63
C CYS A 128 10.88 42.16 -3.33
N TRP A 129 12.20 42.30 -3.21
CA TRP A 129 12.81 43.18 -2.21
C TRP A 129 13.05 44.55 -2.83
N ARG A 130 12.58 45.62 -2.17
CA ARG A 130 12.72 46.98 -2.69
C ARG A 130 14.18 47.43 -2.77
N ASP A 131 14.98 47.05 -1.78
CA ASP A 131 16.39 47.38 -1.66
C ASP A 131 17.13 46.37 -0.74
N ALA A 132 18.44 46.56 -0.59
CA ALA A 132 19.32 45.70 0.21
C ALA A 132 18.95 45.69 1.70
N GLN A 133 18.33 46.76 2.19
CA GLN A 133 18.05 47.00 3.61
C GLN A 133 16.67 46.50 4.03
N CYS A 134 15.78 46.26 3.07
CA CYS A 134 14.46 45.71 3.32
C CYS A 134 14.56 44.21 3.66
N PRO A 135 14.20 43.78 4.89
CA PRO A 135 14.29 42.36 5.27
C PRO A 135 13.13 41.54 4.69
N GLN A 136 11.95 42.14 4.55
CA GLN A 136 10.72 41.46 4.12
C GLN A 136 10.41 41.77 2.65
N PRO A 137 10.11 40.76 1.82
CA PRO A 137 9.70 41.00 0.44
C PRO A 137 8.25 41.48 0.33
N GLU A 138 7.96 42.23 -0.74
CA GLU A 138 6.61 42.39 -1.25
C GLU A 138 6.26 41.18 -2.13
N ILE A 139 5.13 40.55 -1.88
CA ILE A 139 4.67 39.36 -2.62
C ILE A 139 3.41 39.73 -3.40
N LYS A 140 3.49 39.63 -4.73
CA LYS A 140 2.34 39.75 -5.62
C LYS A 140 2.02 38.38 -6.20
N LEU A 141 0.73 38.09 -6.31
CA LEU A 141 0.27 36.78 -6.74
C LEU A 141 -0.96 36.90 -7.62
N GLU A 142 -0.92 36.17 -8.73
CA GLU A 142 -2.05 35.94 -9.62
C GLU A 142 -2.20 34.45 -9.91
N ILE A 143 -3.43 33.96 -10.00
CA ILE A 143 -3.71 32.62 -10.52
C ILE A 143 -4.30 32.79 -11.91
N VAL A 144 -3.59 32.29 -12.92
CA VAL A 144 -3.94 32.43 -14.33
C VAL A 144 -4.39 31.09 -14.89
N ASP A 145 -5.32 31.12 -15.84
CA ASP A 145 -5.70 29.92 -16.59
C ASP A 145 -4.62 29.60 -17.63
N VAL A 146 -4.07 28.39 -17.62
CA VAL A 146 -2.95 28.01 -18.49
C VAL A 146 -3.36 28.00 -19.97
N CYS A 147 -4.62 27.70 -20.26
CA CYS A 147 -5.16 27.74 -21.62
C CYS A 147 -5.21 29.16 -22.24
N SER A 148 -4.96 30.21 -21.45
CA SER A 148 -4.82 31.57 -21.98
C SER A 148 -3.49 31.81 -22.71
N PHE A 149 -2.53 30.88 -22.58
CA PHE A 149 -1.24 30.95 -23.25
C PHE A 149 -1.20 30.01 -24.47
N ALA A 150 -0.52 30.43 -25.54
CA ALA A 150 -0.29 29.58 -26.70
C ALA A 150 0.66 28.42 -26.34
N PRO A 151 0.38 27.17 -26.78
CA PRO A 151 1.29 26.05 -26.58
C PRO A 151 2.68 26.31 -27.18
N ASN A 152 3.74 25.94 -26.46
CA ASN A 152 5.09 26.00 -27.00
C ASN A 152 5.28 24.87 -28.04
N ALA A 153 5.63 25.23 -29.28
CA ALA A 153 5.73 24.30 -30.39
C ALA A 153 6.79 23.20 -30.20
N GLU A 154 7.90 23.50 -29.54
CA GLU A 154 8.96 22.52 -29.27
C GLU A 154 8.51 21.48 -28.23
N VAL A 155 7.87 21.94 -27.16
CA VAL A 155 7.29 21.05 -26.14
C VAL A 155 6.15 20.23 -26.71
N GLN A 156 5.28 20.84 -27.52
CA GLN A 156 4.16 20.14 -28.17
C GLN A 156 4.66 18.98 -29.03
N LYS A 157 5.74 19.18 -29.80
CA LYS A 157 6.35 18.11 -30.59
C LYS A 157 6.80 16.94 -29.71
N VAL A 158 7.42 17.21 -28.56
CA VAL A 158 7.82 16.16 -27.60
C VAL A 158 6.60 15.43 -27.01
N VAL A 159 5.53 16.16 -26.70
CA VAL A 159 4.27 15.59 -26.22
C VAL A 159 3.63 14.68 -27.27
N ASP A 160 3.60 15.12 -28.53
CA ASP A 160 3.05 14.36 -29.64
C ASP A 160 3.84 13.06 -29.86
N GLU A 161 5.17 13.16 -29.93
CA GLU A 161 6.07 12.00 -30.05
C GLU A 161 5.91 11.03 -28.87
N SER A 162 5.79 11.55 -27.65
CA SER A 162 5.60 10.73 -26.45
C SER A 162 4.22 10.06 -26.43
N SER A 163 3.19 10.73 -26.93
CA SER A 163 1.82 10.24 -26.99
C SER A 163 1.62 9.14 -28.05
N LEU A 164 2.50 9.03 -29.05
CA LEU A 164 2.46 7.96 -30.04
C LEU A 164 2.57 6.56 -29.41
N VAL A 165 3.24 6.42 -28.26
CA VAL A 165 3.32 5.11 -27.56
C VAL A 165 1.97 4.67 -26.99
N LEU A 166 1.05 5.62 -26.75
CA LEU A 166 -0.30 5.37 -26.27
C LEU A 166 -1.29 5.14 -27.41
N LYS A 167 -0.88 5.39 -28.66
CA LYS A 167 -1.75 5.29 -29.84
C LYS A 167 -2.46 3.93 -29.92
N SER A 168 -1.77 2.83 -29.65
CA SER A 168 -2.43 1.52 -29.66
C SER A 168 -3.53 1.38 -28.61
N LEU A 169 -3.40 2.04 -27.45
CA LEU A 169 -4.44 2.04 -26.41
C LEU A 169 -5.62 2.90 -26.82
N ARG A 170 -5.35 4.07 -27.42
CA ARG A 170 -6.33 5.00 -27.96
C ARG A 170 -7.16 4.38 -29.09
N ASP A 171 -6.49 3.66 -29.98
CA ASP A 171 -7.13 3.06 -31.14
C ASP A 171 -7.81 1.71 -30.80
N THR A 172 -7.69 1.21 -29.57
CA THR A 172 -8.38 -0.01 -29.12
C THR A 172 -9.76 0.35 -28.57
N GLN A 173 -10.77 0.27 -29.42
CA GLN A 173 -12.17 0.42 -29.02
C GLN A 173 -12.60 -0.75 -28.11
N LEU A 174 -13.18 -0.44 -26.95
CA LEU A 174 -13.75 -1.42 -26.02
C LEU A 174 -15.26 -1.52 -26.16
N THR A 175 -15.95 -0.38 -26.21
CA THR A 175 -17.41 -0.32 -26.38
C THR A 175 -17.84 0.99 -27.03
N ALA A 176 -19.02 0.98 -27.66
CA ALA A 176 -19.70 2.22 -27.99
C ALA A 176 -20.28 2.86 -26.72
N ILE A 177 -20.33 4.19 -26.69
CA ILE A 177 -20.98 4.95 -25.61
C ILE A 177 -22.47 5.09 -25.97
N PRO A 178 -23.40 4.55 -25.16
CA PRO A 178 -24.83 4.67 -25.43
C PRO A 178 -25.32 6.13 -25.37
N ASP A 179 -26.22 6.51 -26.28
CA ASP A 179 -26.77 7.88 -26.37
C ASP A 179 -27.40 8.37 -25.07
N ARG A 180 -28.00 7.47 -24.28
CA ARG A 180 -28.62 7.81 -22.99
C ARG A 180 -27.63 8.34 -21.93
N PHE A 181 -26.33 8.09 -22.11
CA PHE A 181 -25.28 8.63 -21.23
C PHE A 181 -24.61 9.88 -21.81
N ARG A 182 -25.04 10.36 -22.98
CA ARG A 182 -24.50 11.57 -23.61
C ARG A 182 -25.21 12.84 -23.10
N PRO A 183 -24.50 13.98 -22.96
CA PRO A 183 -23.06 14.16 -23.17
C PRO A 183 -22.25 13.42 -22.10
N LEU A 184 -21.19 12.72 -22.54
CA LEU A 184 -20.33 11.95 -21.64
C LEU A 184 -19.23 12.88 -21.11
N SER A 185 -19.07 12.97 -19.79
CA SER A 185 -18.04 13.79 -19.13
C SER A 185 -17.68 13.21 -17.77
N SER A 186 -16.40 13.29 -17.40
CA SER A 186 -15.88 13.01 -16.06
C SER A 186 -15.33 14.26 -15.37
N VAL A 187 -15.47 15.44 -16.00
CA VAL A 187 -15.06 16.71 -15.41
C VAL A 187 -15.81 16.96 -14.11
N GLY A 188 -15.04 17.18 -13.04
CA GLY A 188 -15.63 17.46 -11.73
C GLY A 188 -16.24 16.24 -11.04
N ALA A 189 -15.79 15.01 -11.35
CA ALA A 189 -16.30 13.78 -10.74
C ALA A 189 -16.27 13.76 -9.19
N ARG A 190 -15.42 14.59 -8.56
CA ARG A 190 -15.35 14.76 -7.09
C ARG A 190 -16.25 15.86 -6.55
N SER A 191 -16.75 16.73 -7.42
CA SER A 191 -17.51 17.94 -7.07
C SER A 191 -18.98 17.86 -7.47
N GLY A 192 -19.34 16.99 -8.41
CA GLY A 192 -20.72 16.74 -8.80
C GLY A 192 -20.93 15.37 -9.46
N PRO A 193 -22.20 14.92 -9.56
CA PRO A 193 -22.52 13.72 -10.34
C PRO A 193 -22.11 13.93 -11.79
N VAL A 194 -21.48 12.92 -12.40
CA VAL A 194 -20.96 12.99 -13.77
C VAL A 194 -21.49 11.82 -14.60
N SER A 195 -21.71 12.04 -15.89
CA SER A 195 -22.30 11.02 -16.78
C SER A 195 -21.38 9.82 -17.02
N VAL A 196 -20.05 10.01 -17.03
CA VAL A 196 -19.09 8.89 -16.99
C VAL A 196 -19.29 8.05 -15.74
N GLY A 197 -19.60 8.68 -14.61
CA GLY A 197 -19.82 7.97 -13.36
C GLY A 197 -21.05 7.09 -13.41
N THR A 198 -22.16 7.62 -13.93
CA THR A 198 -23.37 6.82 -14.14
C THR A 198 -23.15 5.70 -15.15
N PHE A 199 -22.47 5.97 -16.26
CA PHE A 199 -22.14 4.96 -17.27
C PHE A 199 -21.31 3.81 -16.67
N LEU A 200 -20.18 4.13 -16.01
CA LEU A 200 -19.28 3.12 -15.46
C LEU A 200 -19.92 2.36 -14.29
N CYS A 201 -20.66 3.01 -13.39
CA CYS A 201 -21.39 2.33 -12.32
C CYS A 201 -22.44 1.35 -12.88
N THR A 202 -23.13 1.74 -13.96
CA THR A 202 -24.13 0.87 -14.62
C THR A 202 -23.46 -0.35 -15.26
N GLU A 203 -22.38 -0.14 -16.00
CA GLU A 203 -21.63 -1.23 -16.64
C GLU A 203 -20.97 -2.16 -15.60
N LEU A 204 -20.46 -1.62 -14.50
CA LEU A 204 -19.93 -2.42 -13.39
C LEU A 204 -21.02 -3.25 -12.71
N LEU A 205 -22.21 -2.68 -12.50
CA LEU A 205 -23.36 -3.39 -11.95
C LEU A 205 -23.75 -4.59 -12.81
N GLU A 206 -23.79 -4.40 -14.13
CA GLU A 206 -24.08 -5.48 -15.09
C GLU A 206 -22.97 -6.53 -15.13
N GLY A 207 -21.70 -6.11 -15.16
CA GLY A 207 -20.55 -7.03 -15.12
C GLY A 207 -20.55 -7.89 -13.85
N ALA A 208 -21.06 -7.36 -12.75
CA ALA A 208 -21.21 -8.06 -11.47
C ALA A 208 -22.54 -8.83 -11.33
N ALA A 209 -23.37 -8.95 -12.38
CA ALA A 209 -24.72 -9.55 -12.28
C ALA A 209 -24.77 -10.93 -11.62
N ARG A 210 -23.72 -11.76 -11.77
CA ARG A 210 -23.61 -13.08 -11.12
C ARG A 210 -23.64 -13.04 -9.58
N TYR A 211 -23.37 -11.87 -9.00
CA TYR A 211 -23.41 -11.62 -7.55
C TYR A 211 -24.70 -10.92 -7.11
N SER A 212 -25.61 -10.66 -8.06
CA SER A 212 -26.89 -10.00 -7.84
C SER A 212 -26.82 -8.69 -7.03
N PRO A 213 -25.90 -7.75 -7.35
CA PRO A 213 -25.96 -6.41 -6.76
C PRO A 213 -27.22 -5.66 -7.21
N GLU A 214 -27.76 -4.85 -6.31
CA GLU A 214 -28.96 -4.04 -6.52
C GLU A 214 -28.62 -2.62 -6.97
N LEU A 215 -27.45 -2.12 -6.61
CA LEU A 215 -26.90 -0.84 -7.05
C LEU A 215 -25.37 -0.84 -6.98
N CYS A 216 -24.74 0.09 -7.69
CA CYS A 216 -23.31 0.34 -7.64
C CYS A 216 -23.04 1.75 -7.11
N LEU A 217 -22.13 1.86 -6.13
CA LEU A 217 -21.65 3.12 -5.58
C LEU A 217 -20.13 3.20 -5.71
N LEU A 218 -19.63 4.30 -6.26
CA LEU A 218 -18.19 4.59 -6.35
C LEU A 218 -17.91 6.00 -5.86
N ALA A 219 -16.87 6.18 -5.04
CA ALA A 219 -16.39 7.53 -4.78
C ALA A 219 -15.89 8.17 -6.09
N GLY A 220 -16.18 9.45 -6.29
CA GLY A 220 -15.66 10.26 -7.39
C GLY A 220 -14.14 10.30 -7.43
N GLY A 221 -13.49 10.07 -6.28
CA GLY A 221 -12.05 9.82 -6.19
C GLY A 221 -11.55 8.63 -7.01
N ASN A 222 -12.40 7.67 -7.41
CA ASN A 222 -12.02 6.58 -8.30
C ASN A 222 -12.08 6.93 -9.78
N MET A 223 -12.67 8.08 -10.12
CA MET A 223 -12.77 8.60 -11.48
C MET A 223 -11.70 9.67 -11.69
N ARG A 224 -10.83 9.43 -12.67
CA ARG A 224 -9.55 10.14 -12.81
C ARG A 224 -9.37 10.81 -14.17
N GLY A 225 -10.25 10.59 -15.14
CA GLY A 225 -10.05 11.11 -16.49
C GLY A 225 -10.13 12.63 -16.56
N GLY A 226 -11.18 13.22 -15.96
CA GLY A 226 -11.39 14.68 -16.00
C GLY A 226 -11.58 15.22 -17.42
N MET A 227 -12.23 14.44 -18.29
CA MET A 227 -12.38 14.69 -19.73
C MET A 227 -13.84 14.95 -20.12
N GLU A 228 -14.01 15.74 -21.19
CA GLU A 228 -15.26 15.83 -21.95
C GLU A 228 -15.10 14.98 -23.22
N TYR A 229 -16.15 14.23 -23.57
CA TYR A 229 -16.11 13.28 -24.67
C TYR A 229 -16.94 13.79 -25.84
N GLU A 230 -16.39 13.67 -27.05
CA GLU A 230 -17.07 14.12 -28.25
C GLU A 230 -18.25 13.18 -28.61
N GLU A 231 -19.25 13.72 -29.33
CA GLU A 231 -20.49 12.99 -29.65
C GLU A 231 -20.24 11.73 -30.48
N ALA A 232 -19.22 11.74 -31.35
CA ALA A 232 -18.85 10.59 -32.18
C ALA A 232 -17.76 9.68 -31.54
N GLU A 233 -17.32 9.99 -30.33
CA GLU A 233 -16.23 9.26 -29.67
C GLU A 233 -16.69 7.88 -29.17
N VAL A 234 -15.76 6.93 -29.13
CA VAL A 234 -15.97 5.57 -28.60
C VAL A 234 -15.19 5.41 -27.30
N PHE A 235 -15.58 4.46 -26.45
CA PHE A 235 -14.86 4.20 -25.21
C PHE A 235 -13.67 3.27 -25.48
N THR A 236 -12.44 3.74 -25.24
CA THR A 236 -11.19 3.05 -25.62
C THR A 236 -10.47 2.46 -24.42
N LEU A 237 -9.40 1.69 -24.66
CA LEU A 237 -8.56 1.16 -23.59
C LEU A 237 -7.77 2.28 -22.88
N GLU A 238 -7.30 3.29 -23.61
CA GLU A 238 -6.70 4.51 -23.01
C GLU A 238 -7.72 5.18 -22.08
N THR A 239 -8.95 5.36 -22.56
CA THR A 239 -10.05 5.95 -21.79
C THR A 239 -10.33 5.18 -20.49
N LEU A 240 -10.42 3.84 -20.56
CA LEU A 240 -10.65 3.01 -19.37
C LEU A 240 -9.52 3.19 -18.34
N GLN A 241 -8.27 3.20 -18.80
CA GLN A 241 -7.10 3.34 -17.94
C GLN A 241 -6.95 4.75 -17.35
N SER A 242 -7.39 5.78 -18.08
CA SER A 242 -7.43 7.15 -17.57
C SER A 242 -8.58 7.36 -16.58
N GLU A 243 -9.74 6.73 -16.80
CA GLU A 243 -10.92 6.97 -15.97
C GLU A 243 -10.89 6.20 -14.65
N ILE A 244 -10.59 4.90 -14.66
CA ILE A 244 -10.61 4.07 -13.44
C ILE A 244 -9.19 3.66 -13.08
N HIS A 245 -8.78 3.86 -11.83
CA HIS A 245 -7.46 3.41 -11.38
C HIS A 245 -7.36 1.87 -11.40
N SER A 246 -6.20 1.33 -11.80
CA SER A 246 -5.97 -0.13 -11.93
C SER A 246 -6.04 -0.92 -10.60
N HIS A 247 -6.15 -0.23 -9.47
CA HIS A 247 -6.25 -0.82 -8.12
C HIS A 247 -7.65 -0.69 -7.50
N VAL A 248 -8.64 -0.21 -8.25
CA VAL A 248 -10.03 -0.17 -7.77
C VAL A 248 -10.55 -1.60 -7.67
N ASN A 249 -10.66 -2.09 -6.44
CA ASN A 249 -11.17 -3.42 -6.12
C ASN A 249 -12.56 -3.29 -5.50
N LEU A 250 -13.53 -3.90 -6.16
CA LEU A 250 -14.93 -3.88 -5.80
C LEU A 250 -15.31 -5.13 -5.03
N ALA A 251 -16.34 -5.00 -4.20
CA ALA A 251 -17.05 -6.11 -3.61
C ALA A 251 -18.54 -5.78 -3.43
N VAL A 252 -19.33 -6.81 -3.16
CA VAL A 252 -20.74 -6.66 -2.83
C VAL A 252 -20.90 -6.68 -1.31
N VAL A 253 -21.40 -5.58 -0.76
CA VAL A 253 -21.68 -5.41 0.68
C VAL A 253 -23.18 -5.26 0.92
N ARG A 254 -23.64 -5.55 2.15
CA ARG A 254 -25.05 -5.37 2.56
C ARG A 254 -25.18 -4.08 3.38
N LEU A 255 -25.93 -3.12 2.84
CA LEU A 255 -26.21 -1.84 3.49
C LEU A 255 -27.73 -1.63 3.64
N PRO A 256 -28.20 -1.13 4.80
CA PRO A 256 -29.60 -0.76 4.95
C PRO A 256 -29.94 0.49 4.14
N GLY A 257 -31.16 0.59 3.64
CA GLY A 257 -31.61 1.69 2.80
C GLY A 257 -31.42 3.08 3.43
N TRP A 258 -31.65 3.22 4.74
CA TRP A 258 -31.45 4.49 5.44
C TRP A 258 -29.99 4.96 5.39
N LEU A 259 -29.03 4.03 5.41
CA LEU A 259 -27.60 4.32 5.39
C LEU A 259 -27.18 4.74 3.98
N ILE A 260 -27.64 4.05 2.95
CA ILE A 260 -27.43 4.43 1.54
C ILE A 260 -27.96 5.85 1.29
N SER A 261 -29.18 6.13 1.73
CA SER A 261 -29.82 7.44 1.58
C SER A 261 -29.06 8.55 2.30
N SER A 262 -28.60 8.28 3.53
CA SER A 262 -27.84 9.24 4.34
C SER A 262 -26.46 9.51 3.76
N ALA A 263 -25.74 8.45 3.36
CA ALA A 263 -24.41 8.55 2.77
C ALA A 263 -24.42 9.34 1.46
N MET A 264 -25.39 9.06 0.58
CA MET A 264 -25.53 9.81 -0.68
C MET A 264 -25.81 11.30 -0.41
N ARG A 265 -26.72 11.60 0.52
CA ARG A 265 -27.04 12.98 0.91
C ARG A 265 -25.83 13.72 1.49
N GLU A 266 -25.09 13.08 2.41
CA GLU A 266 -23.89 13.64 3.01
C GLU A 266 -22.83 13.93 1.95
N SER A 267 -22.58 12.97 1.04
CA SER A 267 -21.62 13.11 -0.05
C SER A 267 -21.93 14.30 -0.97
N ARG A 268 -23.21 14.70 -1.08
CA ARG A 268 -23.69 15.81 -1.92
C ARG A 268 -23.86 17.14 -1.17
N LYS A 269 -23.84 17.14 0.17
CA LYS A 269 -23.93 18.38 0.96
C LYS A 269 -22.59 19.09 1.06
N GLU A 270 -21.50 18.34 1.08
CA GLU A 270 -20.13 18.85 1.16
C GLU A 270 -19.49 18.97 -0.25
N MET A 271 -20.28 19.46 -1.23
CA MET A 271 -19.77 19.72 -2.58
C MET A 271 -18.63 20.75 -2.51
N GLY A 272 -17.42 20.28 -2.82
CA GLY A 272 -16.22 21.11 -2.92
C GLY A 272 -15.16 20.91 -1.84
N SER A 273 -15.43 20.17 -0.75
CA SER A 273 -14.45 19.97 0.33
C SER A 273 -14.02 18.52 0.58
N VAL A 274 -14.67 17.52 -0.01
CA VAL A 274 -14.39 16.10 0.32
C VAL A 274 -14.26 15.20 -0.90
N TRP A 275 -13.29 14.29 -0.81
CA TRP A 275 -12.88 13.28 -1.80
C TRP A 275 -13.94 12.23 -2.15
N CYS A 276 -15.10 12.26 -1.49
CA CYS A 276 -16.02 11.13 -1.44
C CYS A 276 -17.45 11.44 -1.89
N LEU A 277 -17.62 12.32 -2.88
CA LEU A 277 -18.88 12.38 -3.62
C LEU A 277 -19.18 10.99 -4.19
N LEU A 278 -20.36 10.43 -3.90
CA LEU A 278 -20.73 9.10 -4.39
C LEU A 278 -21.41 9.19 -5.77
N GLN A 279 -20.82 8.53 -6.75
CA GLN A 279 -21.39 8.26 -8.07
C GLN A 279 -22.23 6.98 -8.00
N CYS A 280 -23.28 6.88 -8.81
CA CYS A 280 -24.21 5.75 -8.80
C CYS A 280 -24.69 5.37 -10.20
N ASP A 281 -25.17 4.13 -10.35
CA ASP A 281 -25.75 3.62 -11.60
C ASP A 281 -27.09 4.28 -11.95
N GLU A 282 -27.55 4.09 -13.20
CA GLU A 282 -28.79 4.70 -13.72
C GLU A 282 -30.07 4.22 -13.02
N GLY A 283 -30.03 3.10 -12.30
CA GLY A 283 -31.15 2.57 -11.54
C GLY A 283 -31.41 3.29 -10.22
N VAL A 284 -30.52 4.19 -9.78
CA VAL A 284 -30.65 4.92 -8.51
C VAL A 284 -31.33 6.27 -8.73
N GLN A 285 -32.45 6.49 -8.02
CA GLN A 285 -33.18 7.75 -8.03
C GLN A 285 -32.76 8.59 -6.84
N VAL A 286 -32.25 9.79 -7.11
CA VAL A 286 -31.80 10.75 -6.08
C VAL A 286 -32.76 11.93 -6.05
N GLY A 287 -33.27 12.26 -4.86
CA GLY A 287 -34.15 13.42 -4.64
C GLY A 287 -33.39 14.75 -4.58
N ASP A 288 -34.14 15.85 -4.55
CA ASP A 288 -33.58 17.22 -4.57
C ASP A 288 -32.65 17.53 -3.39
N ASP A 289 -32.84 16.85 -2.25
CA ASP A 289 -31.99 16.99 -1.06
C ASP A 289 -30.70 16.16 -1.14
N GLY A 290 -30.47 15.46 -2.25
CA GLY A 290 -29.34 14.56 -2.46
C GLY A 290 -29.51 13.16 -1.88
N SER A 291 -30.66 12.85 -1.27
CA SER A 291 -30.92 11.51 -0.71
C SER A 291 -31.40 10.52 -1.78
N VAL A 292 -31.08 9.23 -1.61
CA VAL A 292 -31.66 8.18 -2.46
C VAL A 292 -33.13 7.99 -2.08
N VAL A 293 -34.03 8.05 -3.07
CA VAL A 293 -35.48 7.88 -2.91
C VAL A 293 -36.00 6.59 -3.55
N GLY A 294 -35.25 5.99 -4.48
CA GLY A 294 -35.63 4.75 -5.14
C GLY A 294 -34.44 4.02 -5.77
N ILE A 295 -34.59 2.70 -5.94
CA ILE A 295 -33.60 1.79 -6.52
C ILE A 295 -34.35 0.85 -7.48
N LYS A 296 -33.91 0.76 -8.74
CA LYS A 296 -34.52 -0.07 -9.79
C LYS A 296 -36.01 0.18 -10.00
N GLY A 297 -36.44 1.43 -9.85
CA GLY A 297 -37.85 1.85 -9.99
C GLY A 297 -38.73 1.55 -8.76
N GLU A 298 -38.20 0.92 -7.72
CA GLU A 298 -38.89 0.73 -6.44
C GLU A 298 -38.54 1.87 -5.47
N ARG A 299 -39.49 2.24 -4.61
CA ARG A 299 -39.23 3.19 -3.53
C ARG A 299 -38.24 2.60 -2.54
N LEU A 300 -37.29 3.41 -2.07
CA LEU A 300 -36.31 2.99 -1.08
C LEU A 300 -36.99 2.65 0.26
N GLU A 301 -36.77 1.43 0.73
CA GLU A 301 -37.20 0.96 2.06
C GLU A 301 -36.07 1.14 3.06
N LYS A 302 -36.31 1.93 4.11
CA LYS A 302 -35.25 2.35 5.05
C LYS A 302 -34.55 1.19 5.75
N GLU A 303 -35.29 0.19 6.19
CA GLU A 303 -34.75 -0.93 6.98
C GLU A 303 -34.37 -2.15 6.12
N ARG A 304 -34.69 -2.14 4.82
CA ARG A 304 -34.31 -3.21 3.90
C ARG A 304 -32.81 -3.16 3.66
N GLU A 305 -32.17 -4.31 3.73
CA GLU A 305 -30.77 -4.50 3.34
C GLU A 305 -30.68 -4.64 1.82
N TYR A 306 -29.83 -3.82 1.20
CA TYR A 306 -29.56 -3.85 -0.23
C TYR A 306 -28.16 -4.39 -0.50
N SER A 307 -28.01 -5.20 -1.56
CA SER A 307 -26.69 -5.59 -2.10
C SER A 307 -26.08 -4.42 -2.86
N VAL A 308 -24.96 -3.88 -2.38
CA VAL A 308 -24.28 -2.72 -2.97
C VAL A 308 -22.92 -3.13 -3.51
N LEU A 309 -22.64 -2.86 -4.78
CA LEU A 309 -21.31 -3.01 -5.37
C LEU A 309 -20.50 -1.73 -5.15
N CYS A 310 -19.42 -1.79 -4.37
CA CYS A 310 -18.59 -0.62 -4.05
C CYS A 310 -17.15 -1.00 -3.69
N VAL A 311 -16.31 0.01 -3.38
CA VAL A 311 -14.95 -0.19 -2.87
C VAL A 311 -14.98 -0.29 -1.34
N PRO A 312 -14.65 -1.45 -0.73
CA PRO A 312 -14.86 -1.67 0.70
C PRO A 312 -14.05 -0.72 1.60
N SER A 313 -12.81 -0.44 1.23
CA SER A 313 -11.91 0.46 1.98
C SER A 313 -12.35 1.92 1.97
N GLU A 314 -13.37 2.28 1.19
CA GLU A 314 -13.94 3.62 1.18
C GLU A 314 -15.12 3.76 2.15
N LEU A 315 -15.67 2.64 2.64
CA LEU A 315 -16.84 2.64 3.52
C LEU A 315 -16.51 3.06 4.95
N ASP A 316 -15.28 2.83 5.40
CA ASP A 316 -14.79 3.25 6.73
C ASP A 316 -13.72 4.36 6.63
N ALA A 317 -13.51 4.91 5.44
CA ALA A 317 -12.57 5.98 5.23
C ALA A 317 -12.96 7.22 6.05
N VAL A 318 -11.97 7.81 6.72
CA VAL A 318 -12.15 9.05 7.51
C VAL A 318 -12.63 10.21 6.64
N SER A 319 -12.27 10.20 5.36
CA SER A 319 -12.71 11.17 4.35
C SER A 319 -14.00 10.77 3.62
N GLY A 320 -14.67 9.68 4.03
CA GLY A 320 -15.94 9.23 3.47
C GLY A 320 -17.17 9.89 4.13
N PRO A 321 -18.39 9.61 3.66
CA PRO A 321 -19.62 10.05 4.31
C PRO A 321 -19.65 9.67 5.80
N PRO A 322 -19.88 10.63 6.72
CA PRO A 322 -19.83 10.37 8.16
C PRO A 322 -20.75 9.23 8.63
N SER A 323 -21.90 9.05 7.98
CA SER A 323 -22.82 7.95 8.30
C SER A 323 -22.21 6.57 8.02
N LEU A 324 -21.45 6.41 6.93
CA LEU A 324 -20.75 5.16 6.62
C LEU A 324 -19.63 4.91 7.62
N ALA A 325 -18.75 5.89 7.83
CA ALA A 325 -17.64 5.78 8.76
C ALA A 325 -18.14 5.46 10.19
N SER A 326 -19.19 6.14 10.65
CA SER A 326 -19.81 5.86 11.96
C SER A 326 -20.41 4.46 12.03
N PHE A 327 -21.11 4.02 10.97
CA PHE A 327 -21.70 2.69 10.92
C PHE A 327 -20.64 1.59 11.00
N PHE A 328 -19.56 1.70 10.24
CA PHE A 328 -18.48 0.70 10.18
C PHE A 328 -17.43 0.81 11.29
N SER A 329 -17.41 1.91 12.04
CA SER A 329 -16.59 2.03 13.25
C SER A 329 -16.97 1.02 14.34
N LYS A 330 -18.22 0.54 14.32
CA LYS A 330 -18.74 -0.46 15.27
C LYS A 330 -18.26 -1.86 14.91
N GLU A 331 -17.70 -2.57 15.88
CA GLU A 331 -17.12 -3.91 15.68
C GLU A 331 -18.10 -4.90 15.05
N GLU A 332 -19.38 -4.86 15.46
CA GLU A 332 -20.46 -5.69 14.91
C GLU A 332 -20.70 -5.50 13.41
N ASN A 333 -20.32 -4.34 12.85
CA ASN A 333 -20.48 -4.03 11.43
C ASN A 333 -19.19 -4.25 10.64
N LYS A 334 -18.03 -4.37 11.29
CA LYS A 334 -16.75 -4.65 10.61
C LYS A 334 -16.74 -6.02 9.94
N GLU A 335 -17.44 -7.00 10.51
CA GLU A 335 -17.61 -8.30 9.87
C GLU A 335 -18.30 -8.20 8.50
N ARG A 336 -19.13 -7.17 8.28
CA ARG A 336 -19.76 -6.91 6.97
C ARG A 336 -18.76 -6.41 5.92
N LEU A 337 -17.59 -5.91 6.34
CA LEU A 337 -16.46 -5.56 5.47
C LEU A 337 -15.49 -6.72 5.25
N GLN A 338 -15.59 -7.81 6.02
CA GLN A 338 -14.80 -9.03 5.84
C GLN A 338 -15.29 -9.79 4.61
N ILE A 339 -15.00 -9.21 3.46
CA ILE A 339 -15.20 -9.84 2.17
C ILE A 339 -14.16 -10.94 2.09
N ARG A 340 -14.61 -12.16 1.78
CA ARG A 340 -13.69 -13.27 1.55
C ARG A 340 -12.73 -12.89 0.42
N ASP A 341 -11.45 -13.22 0.54
CA ASP A 341 -10.40 -12.80 -0.40
C ASP A 341 -10.69 -13.19 -1.88
N ASP A 342 -11.57 -14.17 -2.12
CA ASP A 342 -12.04 -14.60 -3.46
C ASP A 342 -13.11 -13.69 -4.10
N PHE A 343 -13.61 -12.68 -3.38
CA PHE A 343 -14.68 -11.78 -3.84
C PHE A 343 -14.22 -10.39 -4.30
N HIS A 344 -12.92 -10.10 -4.26
CA HIS A 344 -12.40 -8.85 -4.80
C HIS A 344 -12.40 -8.86 -6.33
N MET A 345 -13.17 -7.97 -6.93
CA MET A 345 -13.25 -7.78 -8.37
C MET A 345 -12.53 -6.50 -8.75
N ASN A 346 -11.46 -6.61 -9.52
CA ASN A 346 -10.86 -5.42 -10.10
C ASN A 346 -11.83 -4.78 -11.12
N ALA A 347 -12.12 -3.49 -10.96
CA ALA A 347 -13.11 -2.77 -11.77
C ALA A 347 -12.78 -2.78 -13.27
N GLN A 348 -11.53 -2.51 -13.64
CA GLN A 348 -11.11 -2.55 -15.05
C GLN A 348 -11.26 -3.96 -15.63
N VAL A 349 -10.84 -5.00 -14.90
CA VAL A 349 -10.97 -6.38 -15.34
C VAL A 349 -12.44 -6.78 -15.51
N LEU A 350 -13.33 -6.32 -14.62
CA LEU A 350 -14.75 -6.59 -14.71
C LEU A 350 -15.37 -5.97 -15.96
N LEU A 351 -15.08 -4.70 -16.23
CA LEU A 351 -15.54 -3.99 -17.43
C LEU A 351 -14.99 -4.63 -18.72
N LEU A 352 -13.69 -4.93 -18.76
CA LEU A 352 -13.08 -5.60 -19.91
C LEU A 352 -13.73 -6.96 -20.18
N LYS A 353 -14.04 -7.73 -19.13
CA LYS A 353 -14.76 -9.01 -19.28
C LYS A 353 -16.17 -8.82 -19.83
N LEU A 354 -16.92 -7.84 -19.30
CA LEU A 354 -18.28 -7.54 -19.77
C LEU A 354 -18.27 -7.16 -21.25
N TRP A 355 -17.45 -6.18 -21.62
CA TRP A 355 -17.39 -5.67 -22.98
C TRP A 355 -16.84 -6.70 -23.97
N ALA A 356 -15.82 -7.47 -23.60
CA ALA A 356 -15.35 -8.58 -24.42
C ALA A 356 -16.45 -9.64 -24.63
N SER A 357 -17.22 -9.97 -23.59
CA SER A 357 -18.35 -10.92 -23.70
C SER A 357 -19.44 -10.40 -24.64
N ARG A 358 -19.77 -9.09 -24.57
CA ARG A 358 -20.72 -8.47 -25.50
C ARG A 358 -20.23 -8.51 -26.94
N VAL A 359 -18.94 -8.22 -27.17
CA VAL A 359 -18.34 -8.33 -28.52
C VAL A 359 -18.42 -9.76 -29.03
N TRP A 360 -18.08 -10.77 -28.22
CA TRP A 360 -18.16 -12.16 -28.62
C TRP A 360 -19.58 -12.64 -28.89
N ASN A 361 -20.55 -12.24 -28.05
CA ASN A 361 -21.96 -12.56 -28.28
C ASN A 361 -22.45 -11.93 -29.59
N GLU A 362 -22.03 -10.71 -29.88
CA GLU A 362 -22.41 -10.01 -31.10
C GLU A 362 -21.75 -10.63 -32.36
N ILE A 363 -20.51 -11.11 -32.25
CA ILE A 363 -19.87 -11.92 -33.30
C ILE A 363 -20.69 -13.19 -33.51
N TRP A 364 -21.00 -13.92 -32.43
CA TRP A 364 -21.79 -15.15 -32.49
C TRP A 364 -23.13 -14.92 -33.18
N MET A 365 -23.91 -13.92 -32.74
CA MET A 365 -25.22 -13.61 -33.30
C MET A 365 -25.19 -13.23 -34.78
N ARG A 366 -24.07 -12.68 -35.27
CA ARG A 366 -23.89 -12.37 -36.71
C ARG A 366 -23.43 -13.57 -37.53
N LEU A 367 -22.75 -14.54 -36.91
CA LEU A 367 -22.33 -15.78 -37.57
C LEU A 367 -23.47 -16.79 -37.60
N ASP A 368 -24.18 -16.97 -36.49
CA ASP A 368 -25.37 -17.81 -36.32
C ASP A 368 -26.59 -17.13 -36.98
N ALA A 369 -26.56 -17.06 -38.32
CA ALA A 369 -27.51 -16.31 -39.12
C ALA A 369 -28.91 -16.94 -39.17
N ASP A 370 -29.02 -18.25 -38.92
CA ASP A 370 -30.29 -18.97 -38.83
C ASP A 370 -30.84 -19.07 -37.40
N HIS A 371 -30.06 -18.62 -36.41
CA HIS A 371 -30.41 -18.56 -34.98
C HIS A 371 -30.75 -19.94 -34.40
N ASP A 372 -30.07 -20.99 -34.88
CA ASP A 372 -30.24 -22.35 -34.39
C ASP A 372 -29.46 -22.63 -33.09
N GLY A 373 -28.59 -21.69 -32.68
CA GLY A 373 -27.79 -21.76 -31.47
C GLY A 373 -26.48 -22.53 -31.64
N THR A 374 -26.10 -22.87 -32.87
CA THR A 374 -24.85 -23.53 -33.23
C THR A 374 -24.16 -22.80 -34.39
N LEU A 375 -22.86 -23.03 -34.58
CA LEU A 375 -22.13 -22.50 -35.74
C LEU A 375 -21.83 -23.65 -36.69
N SER A 376 -22.49 -23.64 -37.84
CA SER A 376 -22.22 -24.58 -38.93
C SER A 376 -20.90 -24.24 -39.66
N PRO A 377 -20.33 -25.18 -40.43
CA PRO A 377 -19.20 -24.87 -41.31
C PRO A 377 -19.49 -23.72 -42.28
N GLU A 378 -20.75 -23.60 -42.75
CA GLU A 378 -21.21 -22.50 -43.58
C GLU A 378 -21.15 -21.15 -42.86
N ASP A 379 -21.54 -21.09 -41.58
CA ASP A 379 -21.45 -19.88 -40.76
C ASP A 379 -20.01 -19.46 -40.51
N LEU A 380 -19.13 -20.44 -40.24
CA LEU A 380 -17.70 -20.20 -40.09
C LEU A 380 -17.08 -19.68 -41.40
N GLY A 381 -17.58 -20.09 -42.56
CA GLY A 381 -17.17 -19.55 -43.86
C GLY A 381 -17.42 -18.05 -44.04
N ALA A 382 -18.24 -17.41 -43.19
CA ALA A 382 -18.43 -15.96 -43.20
C ALA A 382 -17.27 -15.19 -42.56
N ILE A 383 -16.47 -15.84 -41.71
CA ILE A 383 -15.31 -15.26 -41.00
C ILE A 383 -13.98 -15.88 -41.47
N ASP A 384 -13.95 -17.18 -41.73
CA ASP A 384 -12.81 -17.94 -42.28
C ASP A 384 -12.63 -17.60 -43.76
N ARG A 385 -11.64 -16.76 -44.07
CA ARG A 385 -11.38 -16.27 -45.44
C ARG A 385 -10.34 -17.06 -46.18
N ASP A 386 -9.47 -17.79 -45.47
CA ASP A 386 -8.44 -18.61 -46.09
C ASP A 386 -8.87 -20.08 -46.28
N GLY A 387 -9.99 -20.47 -45.68
CA GLY A 387 -10.62 -21.77 -45.82
C GLY A 387 -9.88 -22.88 -45.08
N ASP A 388 -9.10 -22.54 -44.05
CA ASP A 388 -8.35 -23.51 -43.25
C ASP A 388 -9.18 -24.16 -42.12
N PHE A 389 -10.45 -23.78 -42.00
CA PHE A 389 -11.40 -24.18 -40.96
C PHE A 389 -10.99 -23.75 -39.55
N ARG A 390 -10.21 -22.67 -39.43
CA ARG A 390 -9.82 -22.04 -38.17
C ARG A 390 -10.11 -20.56 -38.25
N VAL A 391 -10.52 -19.99 -37.12
CA VAL A 391 -10.74 -18.55 -37.02
C VAL A 391 -9.49 -17.92 -36.39
N SER A 392 -8.71 -17.22 -37.20
CA SER A 392 -7.54 -16.47 -36.78
C SER A 392 -7.94 -15.15 -36.08
N ALA A 393 -7.02 -14.59 -35.29
CA ALA A 393 -7.25 -13.28 -34.68
C ALA A 393 -7.40 -12.16 -35.73
N GLU A 394 -6.76 -12.30 -36.88
CA GLU A 394 -6.86 -11.34 -37.98
C GLU A 394 -8.27 -11.35 -38.60
N GLU A 395 -8.84 -12.53 -38.79
CA GLU A 395 -10.21 -12.68 -39.29
C GLU A 395 -11.24 -12.13 -38.31
N VAL A 396 -11.06 -12.35 -37.00
CA VAL A 396 -11.91 -11.74 -35.97
C VAL A 396 -11.85 -10.23 -36.04
N LEU A 397 -10.65 -9.63 -36.03
CA LEU A 397 -10.50 -8.18 -36.07
C LEU A 397 -11.09 -7.58 -37.36
N ARG A 398 -10.92 -8.27 -38.49
CA ARG A 398 -11.48 -7.83 -39.77
C ARG A 398 -12.99 -7.97 -39.80
N PHE A 399 -13.53 -9.06 -39.28
CA PHE A 399 -14.97 -9.26 -39.14
C PHE A 399 -15.60 -8.19 -38.24
N MET A 400 -14.97 -7.90 -37.10
CA MET A 400 -15.38 -6.81 -36.20
C MET A 400 -15.41 -5.46 -36.93
N SER A 401 -14.40 -5.16 -37.74
CA SER A 401 -14.38 -3.91 -38.51
C SER A 401 -15.44 -3.89 -39.61
N ASP A 402 -15.47 -4.91 -40.47
CA ASP A 402 -16.31 -4.96 -41.67
C ASP A 402 -17.81 -5.13 -41.35
N LYS A 403 -18.15 -5.89 -40.30
CA LYS A 403 -19.54 -6.26 -39.98
C LYS A 403 -20.12 -5.53 -38.79
N MET A 404 -19.27 -5.03 -37.90
CA MET A 404 -19.71 -4.42 -36.64
C MET A 404 -19.32 -2.94 -36.54
N GLY A 405 -18.54 -2.41 -37.49
CA GLY A 405 -18.09 -1.03 -37.49
C GLY A 405 -17.07 -0.70 -36.40
N PHE A 406 -16.41 -1.72 -35.82
CA PHE A 406 -15.39 -1.49 -34.81
C PHE A 406 -14.14 -0.87 -35.44
N LYS A 407 -13.57 0.13 -34.77
CA LYS A 407 -12.25 0.65 -35.10
C LYS A 407 -11.20 -0.34 -34.61
N THR A 408 -10.46 -0.94 -35.53
CA THR A 408 -9.35 -1.85 -35.22
C THR A 408 -8.04 -1.23 -35.72
N CYS A 409 -6.98 -1.30 -34.89
CA CYS A 409 -5.68 -0.72 -35.23
C CYS A 409 -4.76 -1.79 -35.85
N PRO A 410 -4.31 -1.63 -37.11
CA PRO A 410 -3.37 -2.57 -37.74
C PRO A 410 -2.04 -2.68 -36.97
N GLU A 411 -1.59 -1.63 -36.28
CA GLU A 411 -0.34 -1.64 -35.49
C GLU A 411 -0.44 -2.56 -34.26
N HIS A 412 -1.65 -2.83 -33.77
CA HIS A 412 -1.88 -3.85 -32.74
C HIS A 412 -1.49 -5.25 -33.23
N ARG A 413 -1.65 -5.51 -34.54
CA ARG A 413 -1.20 -6.75 -35.22
C ARG A 413 0.29 -6.97 -35.01
N ASP A 414 1.08 -5.95 -35.30
CA ASP A 414 2.53 -6.02 -35.23
C ASP A 414 3.04 -6.10 -33.79
N ASN A 415 2.35 -5.45 -32.84
CA ASN A 415 2.69 -5.53 -31.42
C ASN A 415 2.31 -6.88 -30.79
N VAL A 416 1.15 -7.46 -31.12
CA VAL A 416 0.77 -8.82 -30.66
C VAL A 416 1.70 -9.87 -31.26
N GLN A 417 2.02 -9.75 -32.54
CA GLN A 417 2.96 -10.65 -33.21
C GLN A 417 4.37 -10.52 -32.59
N ARG A 418 4.85 -9.29 -32.37
CA ARG A 418 6.13 -9.02 -31.70
C ARG A 418 6.18 -9.59 -30.28
N ARG A 419 5.10 -9.52 -29.50
CA ARG A 419 5.01 -10.13 -28.16
C ARG A 419 4.91 -11.66 -28.17
N ARG A 420 4.40 -12.25 -29.26
CA ARG A 420 4.40 -13.72 -29.45
C ARG A 420 5.77 -14.23 -29.88
N GLU A 421 6.46 -13.48 -30.73
CA GLU A 421 7.76 -13.83 -31.29
C GLU A 421 8.92 -13.49 -30.33
N THR A 422 8.75 -12.42 -29.56
CA THR A 422 9.72 -11.95 -28.56
C THR A 422 9.07 -12.16 -27.21
N ALA A 423 9.55 -13.15 -26.45
CA ALA A 423 9.21 -13.21 -25.03
C ALA A 423 9.51 -11.84 -24.42
N ASP A 424 8.58 -11.29 -23.63
CA ASP A 424 8.84 -10.06 -22.89
C ASP A 424 10.21 -10.21 -22.23
N PRO A 425 11.14 -9.25 -22.43
CA PRO A 425 12.45 -9.35 -21.81
C PRO A 425 12.21 -9.57 -20.33
N GLU A 426 12.72 -10.69 -19.80
CA GLU A 426 12.69 -10.95 -18.36
C GLU A 426 13.19 -9.66 -17.72
N LEU A 427 12.32 -8.96 -16.99
CA LEU A 427 12.68 -7.73 -16.30
C LEU A 427 13.90 -8.10 -15.44
N GLU A 428 15.10 -7.73 -15.89
CA GLU A 428 16.31 -8.03 -15.15
C GLU A 428 16.09 -7.43 -13.76
N PRO A 429 16.00 -8.26 -12.70
CA PRO A 429 15.84 -7.72 -11.38
C PRO A 429 16.99 -6.73 -11.16
N PRO A 430 16.72 -5.55 -10.57
CA PRO A 430 17.70 -4.49 -10.46
C PRO A 430 19.01 -5.08 -9.94
N LYS A 431 20.11 -4.85 -10.67
CA LYS A 431 21.46 -5.35 -10.37
C LYS A 431 21.90 -4.91 -8.97
N LYS A 432 21.41 -5.62 -7.95
CA LYS A 432 21.81 -5.53 -6.55
C LYS A 432 22.67 -6.75 -6.27
N GLU A 433 23.94 -6.48 -6.02
CA GLU A 433 25.00 -7.33 -5.49
C GLU A 433 24.57 -8.80 -5.24
N ALA A 434 24.95 -9.67 -6.18
CA ALA A 434 24.46 -11.04 -6.33
C ALA A 434 24.65 -11.97 -5.11
N CYS A 435 25.48 -11.59 -4.13
CA CYS A 435 25.71 -12.39 -2.92
C CYS A 435 24.51 -12.34 -1.96
N CYS A 436 23.92 -11.16 -1.78
CA CYS A 436 22.78 -10.98 -0.86
C CYS A 436 21.47 -11.57 -1.41
N TRP A 437 21.30 -11.60 -2.74
CA TRP A 437 20.06 -12.13 -3.33
C TRP A 437 19.96 -13.65 -3.18
N ARG A 438 21.03 -14.43 -3.40
CA ARG A 438 20.99 -15.89 -3.22
C ARG A 438 20.77 -16.28 -1.76
N LEU A 439 21.45 -15.62 -0.81
CA LEU A 439 21.24 -15.84 0.62
C LEU A 439 19.83 -15.45 1.05
N ARG A 440 19.30 -14.32 0.54
CA ARG A 440 17.91 -13.92 0.78
C ARG A 440 16.92 -14.88 0.16
N HIS A 441 17.19 -15.42 -1.03
CA HIS A 441 16.27 -16.34 -1.71
C HIS A 441 16.28 -17.75 -1.09
N LEU A 442 17.44 -18.22 -0.61
CA LEU A 442 17.56 -19.42 0.22
C LEU A 442 16.88 -19.20 1.58
N GLY A 443 17.10 -18.03 2.21
CA GLY A 443 16.45 -17.66 3.46
C GLY A 443 14.93 -17.58 3.33
N VAL A 444 14.40 -16.93 2.28
CA VAL A 444 12.96 -16.84 2.01
C VAL A 444 12.36 -18.20 1.66
N ARG A 445 13.07 -19.05 0.92
CA ARG A 445 12.61 -20.43 0.64
C ARG A 445 12.63 -21.29 1.91
N GLY A 446 13.64 -21.16 2.75
CA GLY A 446 13.70 -21.80 4.07
C GLY A 446 12.55 -21.34 4.97
N ILE A 447 12.36 -20.03 5.10
CA ILE A 447 11.25 -19.42 5.84
C ILE A 447 9.88 -19.92 5.34
N ARG A 448 9.69 -20.05 4.02
CA ARG A 448 8.46 -20.60 3.44
C ARG A 448 8.24 -22.07 3.76
N LEU A 449 9.31 -22.86 3.89
CA LEU A 449 9.24 -24.28 4.26
C LEU A 449 8.87 -24.48 5.74
N PHE A 450 9.16 -23.51 6.60
CA PHE A 450 8.93 -23.60 8.05
C PHE A 450 7.82 -22.68 8.57
N SER A 451 7.10 -21.97 7.70
CA SER A 451 5.99 -21.09 8.08
C SER A 451 4.64 -21.80 7.93
N PRO A 452 3.91 -22.07 9.02
CA PRO A 452 2.57 -22.66 8.95
C PRO A 452 1.58 -21.80 8.14
N MET A 453 1.76 -20.48 8.15
CA MET A 453 0.91 -19.54 7.39
C MET A 453 1.11 -19.64 5.88
N LEU A 454 2.25 -20.19 5.43
CA LEU A 454 2.60 -20.36 4.02
C LEU A 454 2.48 -21.83 3.59
N ALA A 455 1.90 -22.68 4.43
CA ALA A 455 1.67 -24.08 4.15
C ALA A 455 0.64 -24.25 3.03
N LYS A 456 1.03 -24.93 1.95
CA LYS A 456 0.18 -25.21 0.78
C LYS A 456 -1.11 -25.99 1.10
N ASN A 457 -1.13 -26.77 2.19
CA ASN A 457 -2.26 -27.57 2.62
C ASN A 457 -2.18 -27.91 4.11
N ALA A 458 -3.25 -28.47 4.67
CA ALA A 458 -3.34 -28.82 6.09
C ALA A 458 -2.27 -29.83 6.53
N LEU A 459 -1.95 -30.83 5.69
CA LEU A 459 -0.89 -31.81 6.00
C LEU A 459 0.48 -31.14 6.15
N HIS A 460 0.81 -30.19 5.27
CA HIS A 460 2.03 -29.41 5.34
C HIS A 460 2.09 -28.57 6.62
N ALA A 461 0.99 -27.93 7.01
CA ALA A 461 0.91 -27.17 8.26
C ALA A 461 1.08 -28.09 9.49
N THR A 462 0.42 -29.25 9.51
CA THR A 462 0.56 -30.24 10.59
C THR A 462 1.98 -30.77 10.69
N LEU A 463 2.65 -31.05 9.56
CA LEU A 463 4.03 -31.54 9.54
C LEU A 463 5.01 -30.47 10.06
N ILE A 464 4.84 -29.21 9.66
CA ILE A 464 5.65 -28.09 10.19
C ILE A 464 5.47 -27.99 11.71
N ASN A 465 4.23 -28.03 12.19
CA ASN A 465 3.95 -27.94 13.63
C ASN A 465 4.52 -29.14 14.39
N PHE A 466 4.43 -30.35 13.84
CA PHE A 466 5.03 -31.55 14.43
C PHE A 466 6.55 -31.43 14.52
N LEU A 467 7.22 -31.05 13.43
CA LEU A 467 8.68 -30.87 13.42
C LEU A 467 9.13 -29.79 14.41
N LYS A 468 8.35 -28.72 14.56
CA LYS A 468 8.63 -27.67 15.54
C LYS A 468 8.50 -28.18 16.98
N ILE A 469 7.41 -28.87 17.30
CA ILE A 469 7.21 -29.48 18.64
C ILE A 469 8.30 -30.51 18.93
N ALA A 470 8.64 -31.36 17.94
CA ALA A 470 9.67 -32.37 18.09
C ALA A 470 11.05 -31.76 18.32
N SER A 471 11.40 -30.69 17.57
CA SER A 471 12.67 -29.98 17.76
C SER A 471 12.75 -29.37 19.16
N GLU A 472 11.70 -28.65 19.60
CA GLU A 472 11.64 -28.04 20.93
C GLU A 472 11.71 -29.08 22.06
N TYR A 473 11.09 -30.26 21.86
CA TYR A 473 11.17 -31.35 22.82
C TYR A 473 12.58 -31.98 22.89
N VAL A 474 13.21 -32.16 21.72
CA VAL A 474 14.58 -32.70 21.64
C VAL A 474 15.54 -31.76 22.37
N ASP A 475 15.49 -30.45 22.09
CA ASP A 475 16.32 -29.41 22.75
C ASP A 475 16.27 -29.50 24.27
N ILE A 476 15.05 -29.38 24.84
CA ILE A 476 14.87 -29.42 26.29
C ILE A 476 15.40 -30.73 26.87
N SER A 477 15.15 -31.85 26.17
CA SER A 477 15.57 -33.16 26.64
C SER A 477 17.10 -33.33 26.61
N THR A 478 17.77 -32.80 25.58
CA THR A 478 19.22 -32.87 25.44
C THR A 478 19.90 -31.98 26.46
N ASP A 479 19.42 -30.76 26.67
CA ASP A 479 20.04 -29.81 27.58
C ASP A 479 19.97 -30.26 29.04
N ILE A 480 18.80 -30.77 29.48
CA ILE A 480 18.64 -31.33 30.82
C ILE A 480 19.51 -32.58 30.98
N ALA A 481 19.51 -33.47 29.98
CA ALA A 481 20.31 -34.68 30.02
C ALA A 481 21.81 -34.37 30.04
N ALA A 482 22.27 -33.34 29.33
CA ALA A 482 23.65 -32.89 29.31
C ALA A 482 24.09 -32.31 30.64
N GLY A 483 23.27 -31.46 31.25
CA GLY A 483 23.53 -30.98 32.60
C GLY A 483 23.69 -32.13 33.61
N ILE A 484 22.81 -33.13 33.57
CA ILE A 484 22.88 -34.32 34.45
C ILE A 484 24.09 -35.20 34.12
N PHE A 485 24.40 -35.37 32.84
CA PHE A 485 25.56 -36.14 32.38
C PHE A 485 26.86 -35.49 32.88
N PHE A 486 27.03 -34.18 32.68
CA PHE A 486 28.20 -33.45 33.13
C PHE A 486 28.34 -33.44 34.66
N LEU A 487 27.24 -33.43 35.43
CA LEU A 487 27.29 -33.57 36.89
C LEU A 487 27.94 -34.88 37.36
N ARG A 488 27.81 -35.95 36.56
CA ARG A 488 28.32 -37.29 36.90
C ARG A 488 29.67 -37.61 36.26
N ALA A 489 30.08 -36.83 35.26
CA ALA A 489 31.30 -37.06 34.52
C ALA A 489 32.54 -36.65 35.34
N LYS A 490 33.68 -37.33 35.10
CA LYS A 490 34.99 -36.95 35.67
C LYS A 490 35.60 -35.81 34.88
N THR A 491 36.08 -34.77 35.53
CA THR A 491 36.57 -33.55 34.87
C THR A 491 37.96 -33.14 35.34
N ASP A 492 38.71 -32.48 34.46
CA ASP A 492 39.94 -31.76 34.82
C ASP A 492 39.65 -30.31 35.28
N LEU A 493 38.38 -29.86 35.24
CA LEU A 493 37.99 -28.52 35.66
C LEU A 493 38.06 -28.35 37.19
N PRO A 494 38.38 -27.13 37.68
CA PRO A 494 38.23 -26.82 39.09
C PRO A 494 36.79 -27.11 39.56
N TYR A 495 36.65 -27.73 40.74
CA TYR A 495 35.35 -28.16 41.28
C TYR A 495 34.26 -27.08 41.21
N ASN A 496 34.59 -25.84 41.55
CA ASN A 496 33.64 -24.73 41.51
C ASN A 496 33.19 -24.37 40.09
N VAL A 497 34.09 -24.46 39.10
CA VAL A 497 33.78 -24.18 37.68
C VAL A 497 32.93 -25.30 37.10
N HIS A 498 33.27 -26.56 37.41
CA HIS A 498 32.48 -27.72 37.02
C HIS A 498 31.07 -27.66 37.58
N LEU A 499 30.93 -27.43 38.89
CA LEU A 499 29.63 -27.40 39.56
C LEU A 499 28.77 -26.22 39.07
N ALA A 500 29.37 -25.04 38.88
CA ALA A 500 28.69 -23.87 38.35
C ALA A 500 28.23 -24.07 36.90
N GLY A 501 29.08 -24.65 36.04
CA GLY A 501 28.71 -24.95 34.65
C GLY A 501 27.54 -25.94 34.57
N CYS A 502 27.63 -27.04 35.35
CA CYS A 502 26.59 -28.06 35.38
C CYS A 502 25.24 -27.55 35.90
N TYR A 503 25.22 -26.85 37.05
CA TYR A 503 23.98 -26.25 37.55
C TYR A 503 23.48 -25.13 36.64
N GLY A 504 24.37 -24.41 35.97
CA GLY A 504 24.03 -23.43 34.95
C GLY A 504 23.23 -24.07 33.81
N VAL A 505 23.77 -25.12 33.18
CA VAL A 505 23.07 -25.85 32.10
C VAL A 505 21.69 -26.33 32.55
N VAL A 506 21.59 -27.00 33.70
CA VAL A 506 20.30 -27.49 34.21
C VAL A 506 19.32 -26.35 34.50
N ALA A 507 19.77 -25.27 35.15
CA ALA A 507 18.91 -24.15 35.51
C ALA A 507 18.39 -23.41 34.27
N PHE A 508 19.25 -23.19 33.27
CA PHE A 508 18.84 -22.54 32.03
C PHE A 508 17.99 -23.44 31.14
N ALA A 509 18.20 -24.76 31.14
CA ALA A 509 17.32 -25.70 30.45
C ALA A 509 15.90 -25.71 31.05
N VAL A 510 15.79 -25.65 32.38
CA VAL A 510 14.49 -25.50 33.07
C VAL A 510 13.87 -24.14 32.77
N LEU A 511 14.67 -23.08 32.70
CA LEU A 511 14.20 -21.74 32.36
C LEU A 511 13.69 -21.65 30.92
N ASP A 512 14.36 -22.31 29.97
CA ASP A 512 13.95 -22.40 28.56
C ASP A 512 12.62 -23.15 28.38
N MET A 513 12.38 -24.16 29.23
CA MET A 513 11.12 -24.91 29.24
C MET A 513 9.90 -24.05 29.61
N LEU A 514 10.05 -23.01 30.44
CA LEU A 514 8.93 -22.19 30.93
C LEU A 514 8.22 -21.37 29.82
N PRO A 515 8.94 -20.63 28.96
CA PRO A 515 8.36 -20.00 27.77
C PRO A 515 7.62 -20.98 26.85
N LEU A 516 8.19 -22.18 26.64
CA LEU A 516 7.59 -23.23 25.82
C LEU A 516 6.30 -23.75 26.45
N ALA A 517 6.31 -24.02 27.76
CA ALA A 517 5.11 -24.39 28.50
C ALA A 517 4.02 -23.32 28.40
N GLY A 518 4.37 -22.04 28.53
CA GLY A 518 3.45 -20.92 28.32
C GLY A 518 2.87 -20.89 26.90
N LYS A 519 3.71 -21.06 25.88
CA LYS A 519 3.31 -21.08 24.47
C LYS A 519 2.28 -22.18 24.17
N TYR A 520 2.39 -23.35 24.79
CA TYR A 520 1.46 -24.47 24.57
C TYR A 520 0.28 -24.50 25.54
N ALA A 521 0.38 -23.84 26.69
CA ALA A 521 -0.72 -23.73 27.66
C ALA A 521 -1.78 -22.70 27.24
N PHE A 522 -1.41 -21.69 26.43
CA PHE A 522 -2.32 -20.63 26.01
C PHE A 522 -2.65 -20.70 24.50
N PRO A 523 -3.92 -20.54 24.10
CA PRO A 523 -4.29 -20.36 22.70
C PRO A 523 -3.53 -19.20 22.05
N ALA A 524 -3.13 -19.37 20.78
CA ALA A 524 -2.31 -18.38 20.07
C ALA A 524 -2.93 -16.98 19.98
N ASN A 525 -4.27 -16.88 20.02
CA ASN A 525 -5.00 -15.61 20.03
C ASN A 525 -5.02 -14.91 21.40
N MET A 526 -4.61 -15.57 22.48
CA MET A 526 -4.52 -14.97 23.82
C MET A 526 -3.14 -14.35 24.11
N LEU A 527 -2.11 -14.73 23.35
CA LEU A 527 -0.76 -14.18 23.52
C LEU A 527 -0.60 -12.92 22.67
N SER A 528 -0.32 -11.79 23.31
CA SER A 528 0.05 -10.58 22.60
C SER A 528 1.34 -10.81 21.79
N GLN A 529 1.53 -10.07 20.70
CA GLN A 529 2.77 -10.17 19.91
C GLN A 529 4.02 -9.90 20.76
N SER A 530 3.93 -9.04 21.78
CA SER A 530 5.02 -8.77 22.72
C SER A 530 5.30 -9.96 23.64
N ALA A 531 4.27 -10.71 24.05
CA ALA A 531 4.46 -11.94 24.82
C ALA A 531 5.13 -13.04 23.97
N ILE A 532 4.70 -13.19 22.71
CA ILE A 532 5.32 -14.11 21.76
C ILE A 532 6.81 -13.75 21.54
N LEU A 533 7.10 -12.46 21.38
CA LEU A 533 8.47 -11.94 21.27
C LEU A 533 9.33 -12.33 22.47
N TRP A 534 8.77 -12.11 23.67
CA TRP A 534 9.47 -12.38 24.92
C TRP A 534 9.74 -13.87 25.10
N ILE A 535 8.78 -14.73 24.74
CA ILE A 535 8.94 -16.20 24.78
C ILE A 535 10.15 -16.64 23.95
N TYR A 536 10.24 -16.20 22.69
CA TYR A 536 11.37 -16.57 21.82
C TYR A 536 12.68 -15.90 22.23
N GLY A 537 12.62 -14.66 22.74
CA GLY A 537 13.80 -13.94 23.21
C GLY A 537 14.45 -14.57 24.45
N VAL A 538 13.63 -14.99 25.43
CA VAL A 538 14.12 -15.72 26.61
C VAL A 538 14.69 -17.06 26.20
N SER A 539 14.03 -17.77 25.29
CA SER A 539 14.51 -19.07 24.83
C SER A 539 15.86 -18.97 24.14
N ALA A 540 16.00 -18.09 23.15
CA ALA A 540 17.28 -17.84 22.47
C ALA A 540 18.41 -17.42 23.44
N PHE A 541 18.08 -16.67 24.49
CA PHE A 541 19.06 -16.31 25.51
C PHE A 541 19.51 -17.52 26.34
N CYS A 542 18.57 -18.36 26.76
CA CYS A 542 18.89 -19.58 27.52
C CYS A 542 19.77 -20.51 26.69
N GLU A 543 19.41 -20.75 25.43
CA GLU A 543 20.18 -21.56 24.48
C GLU A 543 21.64 -21.09 24.32
N VAL A 544 21.87 -19.78 24.21
CA VAL A 544 23.24 -19.23 24.11
C VAL A 544 24.04 -19.51 25.39
N VAL A 545 23.41 -19.36 26.55
CA VAL A 545 24.08 -19.63 27.83
C VAL A 545 24.39 -21.12 27.99
N ILE A 546 23.44 -21.99 27.64
CA ILE A 546 23.60 -23.44 27.64
C ILE A 546 24.72 -23.84 26.70
N LEU A 547 24.73 -23.37 25.46
CA LEU A 547 25.78 -23.68 24.47
C LEU A 547 27.18 -23.31 24.99
N VAL A 548 27.34 -22.11 25.55
CA VAL A 548 28.63 -21.66 26.09
C VAL A 548 29.06 -22.54 27.26
N ALA A 549 28.14 -22.86 28.18
CA ALA A 549 28.43 -23.72 29.31
C ALA A 549 28.77 -25.15 28.86
N SER A 550 27.99 -25.74 27.94
CA SER A 550 28.23 -27.06 27.35
C SER A 550 29.57 -27.13 26.64
N ILE A 551 29.99 -26.10 25.90
CA ILE A 551 31.33 -26.04 25.27
C ILE A 551 32.43 -26.03 26.33
N VAL A 552 32.33 -25.18 27.35
CA VAL A 552 33.34 -25.09 28.42
C VAL A 552 33.47 -26.42 29.16
N LEU A 553 32.33 -27.03 29.50
CA LEU A 553 32.28 -28.35 30.11
C LEU A 553 32.94 -29.37 29.18
N THR A 554 32.51 -29.47 27.92
CA THR A 554 33.04 -30.41 26.93
C THR A 554 34.57 -30.35 26.81
N VAL A 555 35.14 -29.15 26.75
CA VAL A 555 36.61 -28.96 26.72
C VAL A 555 37.26 -29.53 27.98
N GLY A 556 36.67 -29.27 29.16
CA GLY A 556 37.12 -29.82 30.43
C GLY A 556 36.95 -31.34 30.59
N PHE A 557 36.12 -31.96 29.77
CA PHE A 557 35.86 -33.41 29.74
C PHE A 557 36.59 -34.14 28.61
N TRP A 558 37.24 -33.43 27.70
CA TRP A 558 37.67 -33.98 26.41
C TRP A 558 38.56 -35.23 26.55
N ASN A 559 39.48 -35.21 27.52
CA ASN A 559 40.39 -36.33 27.79
C ASN A 559 39.63 -37.61 28.18
N TYR A 560 38.58 -37.48 29.01
CA TYR A 560 37.76 -38.60 29.47
C TYR A 560 36.71 -39.02 28.45
N LEU A 561 36.15 -38.06 27.70
CA LEU A 561 35.24 -38.33 26.59
C LEU A 561 35.93 -39.12 25.50
N SER A 562 37.25 -38.97 25.32
CA SER A 562 38.02 -39.66 24.27
C SER A 562 37.88 -41.20 24.30
N GLU A 563 37.58 -41.77 25.47
CA GLU A 563 37.44 -43.21 25.70
C GLU A 563 35.98 -43.70 25.70
N ASP A 564 35.00 -42.79 25.91
CA ASP A 564 33.57 -43.11 25.95
C ASP A 564 32.87 -42.66 24.65
N THR A 565 32.65 -43.62 23.75
CA THR A 565 31.96 -43.36 22.47
C THR A 565 30.52 -42.88 22.68
N GLY A 566 29.83 -43.37 23.73
CA GLY A 566 28.47 -42.95 24.05
C GLY A 566 28.41 -41.49 24.49
N GLY A 567 29.29 -41.11 25.42
CA GLY A 567 29.45 -39.73 25.87
C GLY A 567 29.78 -38.76 24.73
N LYS A 568 30.66 -39.13 23.79
CA LYS A 568 30.96 -38.28 22.61
C LYS A 568 29.75 -38.03 21.74
N VAL A 569 29.00 -39.08 21.38
CA VAL A 569 27.83 -38.95 20.53
C VAL A 569 26.78 -38.08 21.22
N PHE A 570 26.60 -38.26 22.52
CA PHE A 570 25.67 -37.47 23.31
C PHE A 570 26.06 -35.98 23.35
N VAL A 571 27.32 -35.66 23.61
CA VAL A 571 27.82 -34.26 23.64
C VAL A 571 27.75 -33.60 22.27
N ILE A 572 28.05 -34.33 21.19
CA ILE A 572 27.88 -33.82 19.82
C ILE A 572 26.41 -33.54 19.55
N LEU A 573 25.51 -34.43 19.97
CA LEU A 573 24.08 -34.24 19.80
C LEU A 573 23.60 -32.98 20.54
N ASP A 574 23.98 -32.80 21.81
CA ASP A 574 23.69 -31.60 22.62
C ASP A 574 24.15 -30.32 21.93
N VAL A 575 25.44 -30.20 21.62
CA VAL A 575 25.98 -28.98 20.99
C VAL A 575 25.33 -28.69 19.64
N THR A 576 24.98 -29.74 18.87
CA THR A 576 24.34 -29.54 17.56
C THR A 576 22.85 -29.23 17.66
N SER A 577 22.11 -29.77 18.64
CA SER A 577 20.72 -29.41 18.88
C SER A 577 20.60 -27.97 19.38
N THR A 578 21.36 -27.59 20.42
CA THR A 578 21.36 -26.22 20.99
C THR A 578 21.73 -25.19 19.91
N ALA A 579 22.75 -25.45 19.09
CA ALA A 579 23.11 -24.55 17.99
C ALA A 579 22.00 -24.42 16.93
N PHE A 580 21.26 -25.49 16.67
CA PHE A 580 20.12 -25.49 15.75
C PHE A 580 18.90 -24.79 16.36
N GLY A 581 18.64 -24.96 17.66
CA GLY A 581 17.63 -24.26 18.44
C GLY A 581 17.80 -22.74 18.35
N ILE A 582 19.03 -22.24 18.55
CA ILE A 582 19.38 -20.82 18.37
C ILE A 582 19.01 -20.32 16.97
N LEU A 583 19.39 -21.05 15.93
CA LEU A 583 19.11 -20.65 14.54
C LEU A 583 17.61 -20.63 14.23
N ILE A 584 16.85 -21.61 14.73
CA ILE A 584 15.39 -21.65 14.58
C ILE A 584 14.73 -20.50 15.35
N ALA A 585 15.18 -20.21 16.57
CA ALA A 585 14.66 -19.11 17.37
C ALA A 585 14.86 -17.79 16.62
N PHE A 586 16.06 -17.50 16.12
CA PHE A 586 16.34 -16.31 15.31
C PHE A 586 15.55 -16.25 14.01
N ALA A 587 15.41 -17.37 13.29
CA ALA A 587 14.60 -17.40 12.07
C ALA A 587 13.12 -17.11 12.37
N THR A 588 12.56 -17.73 13.41
CA THR A 588 11.17 -17.51 13.86
C THR A 588 10.95 -16.07 14.29
N MET A 589 11.93 -15.51 14.99
CA MET A 589 12.03 -14.11 15.37
C MET A 589 11.95 -13.19 14.14
N ILE A 590 12.76 -13.43 13.11
CA ILE A 590 12.76 -12.64 11.86
C ILE A 590 11.40 -12.74 11.14
N VAL A 591 10.84 -13.95 11.03
CA VAL A 591 9.55 -14.18 10.35
C VAL A 591 8.40 -13.47 11.03
N ASN A 592 8.39 -13.41 12.36
CA ASN A 592 7.34 -12.74 13.14
C ASN A 592 7.54 -11.22 13.26
N GLY A 593 8.39 -10.62 12.41
CA GLY A 593 8.47 -9.17 12.25
C GLY A 593 9.36 -8.44 13.25
N ILE A 594 10.29 -9.16 13.90
CA ILE A 594 11.21 -8.57 14.90
C ILE A 594 12.12 -7.53 14.30
N ASP A 595 12.52 -7.64 13.04
CA ASP A 595 13.38 -6.63 12.42
C ASP A 595 12.76 -5.22 12.52
N ARG A 596 11.42 -5.11 12.39
CA ARG A 596 10.73 -3.81 12.50
C ARG A 596 10.66 -3.31 13.95
N LYS A 597 10.33 -4.18 14.91
CA LYS A 597 10.15 -3.79 16.32
C LYS A 597 11.47 -3.65 17.09
N LEU A 598 12.46 -4.48 16.80
CA LEU A 598 13.82 -4.37 17.34
C LEU A 598 14.50 -3.13 16.79
N GLN A 599 14.34 -2.80 15.50
CA GLN A 599 14.84 -1.52 14.99
C GLN A 599 14.12 -0.33 15.62
N ALA A 600 12.80 -0.38 15.80
CA ALA A 600 12.06 0.66 16.51
C ALA A 600 12.52 0.79 17.99
N ALA A 601 12.74 -0.32 18.68
CA ALA A 601 13.21 -0.34 20.06
C ALA A 601 14.69 0.12 20.17
N LEU A 602 15.56 -0.27 19.24
CA LEU A 602 16.95 0.21 19.17
C LEU A 602 17.01 1.70 18.82
N GLN A 603 16.10 2.20 17.98
CA GLN A 603 15.94 3.63 17.69
C GLN A 603 15.50 4.39 18.95
N GLN A 604 14.47 3.91 19.65
CA GLN A 604 14.04 4.47 20.93
C GLN A 604 15.17 4.43 21.98
N TRP A 605 15.94 3.33 22.03
CA TRP A 605 17.05 3.19 22.97
C TRP A 605 18.21 4.12 22.62
N LYS A 606 18.48 4.38 21.33
CA LYS A 606 19.44 5.39 20.88
C LYS A 606 19.02 6.80 21.26
N VAL A 607 17.72 7.12 21.22
CA VAL A 607 17.18 8.40 21.69
C VAL A 607 17.38 8.53 23.21
N VAL A 608 17.03 7.50 23.98
CA VAL A 608 17.23 7.49 25.44
C VAL A 608 18.71 7.57 25.83
N LEU A 609 19.60 6.88 25.11
CA LEU A 609 21.06 6.94 25.34
C LEU A 609 21.65 8.30 24.97
N LYS A 610 21.06 9.03 24.01
CA LYS A 610 21.46 10.41 23.66
C LYS A 610 21.04 11.40 24.75
N ASP A 611 19.93 11.16 25.44
CA ASP A 611 19.42 12.04 26.48
C ASP A 611 20.06 11.79 27.86
N THR A 612 20.65 10.62 28.11
CA THR A 612 21.26 10.30 29.41
C THR A 612 22.79 10.44 29.41
N ASN A 613 23.28 11.69 29.43
CA ASN A 613 24.63 11.98 29.89
C ASN A 613 24.70 11.87 31.42
N GLY A 614 25.00 10.66 31.93
CA GLY A 614 25.60 10.46 33.26
C GLY A 614 24.68 10.05 34.42
N ASN A 615 24.22 8.79 34.44
CA ASN A 615 24.30 7.89 35.62
C ASN A 615 23.64 6.54 35.28
N MET A 616 24.46 5.55 34.92
CA MET A 616 23.99 4.35 34.21
C MET A 616 23.56 3.20 35.14
N GLY A 617 23.93 3.21 36.44
CA GLY A 617 23.79 2.03 37.31
C GLY A 617 22.44 1.85 38.01
N LEU A 618 21.81 2.94 38.50
CA LEU A 618 20.68 2.83 39.44
C LEU A 618 19.28 2.94 38.79
N ARG A 619 19.19 3.42 37.54
CA ARG A 619 17.90 3.68 36.86
C ARG A 619 17.40 2.56 35.95
N VAL A 620 18.29 1.67 35.50
CA VAL A 620 17.92 0.50 34.67
C VAL A 620 16.98 -0.46 35.45
N ALA A 621 17.16 -0.57 36.77
CA ALA A 621 16.28 -1.38 37.63
C ALA A 621 14.89 -0.75 37.87
N LEU A 622 14.79 0.59 37.84
CA LEU A 622 13.52 1.31 38.07
C LEU A 622 12.67 1.42 36.80
N LEU A 623 13.28 1.49 35.61
CA LEU A 623 12.57 1.54 34.33
C LEU A 623 11.91 0.20 33.95
N GLY A 624 12.54 -0.93 34.30
CA GLY A 624 11.92 -2.25 34.13
C GLY A 624 10.64 -2.45 34.96
N ALA A 625 10.57 -1.80 36.14
CA ALA A 625 9.38 -1.85 37.01
C ALA A 625 8.27 -0.91 36.55
N HIS A 626 8.59 0.19 35.83
CA HIS A 626 7.60 1.16 35.37
C HIS A 626 6.87 0.71 34.10
N ALA A 627 7.58 0.01 33.19
CA ALA A 627 6.99 -0.56 31.97
C ALA A 627 5.93 -1.65 32.22
N LEU A 628 5.92 -2.25 33.42
CA LEU A 628 4.90 -3.24 33.84
C LEU A 628 3.62 -2.59 34.39
N ARG A 629 3.64 -1.29 34.72
CA ARG A 629 2.53 -0.61 35.40
C ARG A 629 1.52 0.04 34.45
N ASP A 630 1.92 0.35 33.21
CA ASP A 630 1.07 1.09 32.25
C ASP A 630 0.27 0.19 31.30
N GLY A 631 0.14 -1.10 31.64
CA GLY A 631 -0.87 -1.97 31.06
C GLY A 631 -2.28 -1.62 31.55
N LYS A 632 -2.84 -0.50 31.10
CA LYS A 632 -4.28 -0.19 31.22
C LYS A 632 -4.94 -0.18 29.84
N GLN A 633 -5.91 -1.10 29.75
CA GLN A 633 -7.06 -1.21 28.84
C GLN A 633 -7.21 -0.12 27.77
N TYR A 634 -7.08 -0.55 26.51
CA TYR A 634 -7.96 -0.18 25.41
C TYR A 634 -8.48 -1.47 24.78
#